data_AF-A0A0K8QRR7-F1
#
_entry.id   AF-A0A0K8QRR7-F1
#
_cell.length_a   1.000
_cell.length_b   1.000
_cell.length_c   1.000
_cell.angle_alpha   90.00
_cell.angle_beta   90.00
_cell.angle_gamma   90.00
#
_symmetry.space_group_name_H-M   'P 1'
#
loop_
_entity.id
_entity.type
_entity.pdbx_description
1 polymer ?
#
loop_
_entity_poly.entity_id
_entity_poly.type
_entity_poly.pdbx_seq_one_letter_code
_entity_poly.pdbx_strand_id
1 'polypeptide(L)'
;MVLDHTGVEKFSADEWCEYHGVKVSRGVATLYKAVNDEWTTSRGVDYSPGSKPACNDFSDTDACGGGLHFGPTPAHALSYFPEATKFVAVGVRVSELRPINGGPAKAKAPRVVSACVEVDIHGKEVT
;
A
#
# COMPACT_ATOMS: atom_id res chain seq x y z
N MET A 1 -20.35 -21.37 6.44
CA MET A 1 -20.69 -19.94 6.28
C MET A 1 -20.20 -19.54 4.91
N VAL A 2 -21.12 -19.33 3.96
CA VAL A 2 -20.78 -18.83 2.62
C VAL A 2 -20.92 -17.33 2.72
N LEU A 3 -19.81 -16.59 2.61
CA LEU A 3 -19.86 -15.14 2.47
C LEU A 3 -20.15 -14.83 1.00
N ASP A 4 -21.33 -14.28 0.78
CA ASP A 4 -21.77 -13.72 -0.49
C ASP A 4 -21.06 -12.37 -0.69
N HIS A 5 -20.17 -12.29 -1.69
CA HIS A 5 -19.38 -11.08 -2.00
C HIS A 5 -19.98 -10.26 -3.16
N THR A 6 -21.29 -10.30 -3.37
CA THR A 6 -21.93 -9.58 -4.49
C THR A 6 -22.20 -8.10 -4.23
N GLY A 7 -21.82 -7.56 -3.07
CA GLY A 7 -21.79 -6.12 -2.78
C GLY A 7 -20.36 -5.58 -2.70
N VAL A 8 -20.09 -4.42 -3.31
CA VAL A 8 -18.82 -3.69 -3.11
C VAL A 8 -18.80 -3.21 -1.65
N GLU A 9 -18.28 -4.03 -0.74
CA GLU A 9 -18.14 -3.66 0.66
C GLU A 9 -17.21 -2.45 0.77
N LYS A 10 -17.75 -1.31 1.20
CA LYS A 10 -16.97 -0.14 1.55
C LYS A 10 -16.40 -0.33 2.94
N PHE A 11 -15.21 -0.91 3.02
CA PHE A 11 -14.48 -0.99 4.27
C PHE A 11 -14.04 0.41 4.75
N SER A 12 -14.14 0.64 6.05
CA SER A 12 -13.29 1.62 6.74
C SER A 12 -11.82 1.19 6.64
N ALA A 13 -10.89 2.09 7.00
CA ALA A 13 -9.47 1.78 6.96
C ALA A 13 -9.10 0.62 7.90
N ASP A 14 -9.66 0.60 9.11
CA ASP A 14 -9.42 -0.44 10.11
C ASP A 14 -9.97 -1.80 9.64
N GLU A 15 -11.22 -1.83 9.16
CA GLU A 15 -11.84 -3.05 8.63
C GLU A 15 -11.07 -3.61 7.43
N TRP A 16 -10.59 -2.73 6.54
CA TRP A 16 -9.79 -3.15 5.39
C TRP A 16 -8.45 -3.75 5.82
N CYS A 17 -7.79 -3.13 6.81
CA CYS A 17 -6.57 -3.68 7.38
C CYS A 17 -6.79 -5.05 8.01
N GLU A 18 -7.85 -5.22 8.81
CA GLU A 18 -8.20 -6.49 9.43
C GLU A 18 -8.52 -7.57 8.39
N TYR A 19 -9.40 -7.27 7.43
CA TYR A 19 -9.83 -8.18 6.37
C TYR A 19 -8.66 -8.70 5.53
N HIS A 20 -7.67 -7.84 5.23
CA HIS A 20 -6.49 -8.21 4.43
C HIS A 20 -5.29 -8.68 5.26
N GLY A 21 -5.41 -8.80 6.58
CA GLY A 21 -4.31 -9.23 7.46
C GLY A 21 -3.14 -8.24 7.53
N VAL A 22 -3.41 -6.96 7.31
CA VAL A 22 -2.41 -5.89 7.40
C VAL A 22 -2.00 -5.72 8.86
N LYS A 23 -0.69 -5.78 9.12
CA LYS A 23 -0.15 -5.53 10.45
C LYS A 23 -0.31 -4.06 10.81
N VAL A 24 -1.07 -3.78 11.87
CA VAL A 24 -1.20 -2.45 12.45
C VAL A 24 -0.50 -2.41 13.81
N SER A 25 0.38 -1.43 14.01
CA SER A 25 1.04 -1.18 15.30
C SER A 25 0.99 0.30 15.63
N ARG A 26 0.46 0.66 16.80
CA ARG A 26 0.32 2.05 17.27
C ARG A 26 -0.35 2.97 16.21
N GLY A 27 -1.39 2.46 15.54
CA GLY A 27 -2.14 3.19 14.51
C GLY A 27 -1.41 3.35 13.17
N VAL A 28 -0.32 2.62 12.95
CA VAL A 28 0.43 2.59 11.69
C VAL A 28 0.28 1.21 11.04
N ALA A 29 -0.27 1.19 9.83
CA ALA A 29 -0.39 0.01 8.98
C ALA A 29 0.90 -0.21 8.18
N THR A 30 1.39 -1.45 8.14
CA THR A 30 2.47 -1.89 7.26
C THR A 30 1.90 -2.32 5.92
N LEU A 31 2.19 -1.57 4.86
CA LEU A 31 1.77 -1.85 3.48
C LEU A 31 2.97 -1.97 2.56
N TYR A 32 2.73 -2.31 1.30
CA TYR A 32 3.80 -2.65 0.37
C TYR A 32 3.70 -1.89 -0.95
N LYS A 33 4.87 -1.56 -1.50
CA LYS A 33 5.03 -0.98 -2.83
C LYS A 33 5.99 -1.84 -3.65
N ALA A 34 5.60 -2.12 -4.89
CA ALA A 34 6.47 -2.71 -5.90
C ALA A 34 7.15 -1.57 -6.68
N VAL A 35 8.46 -1.67 -6.87
CA VAL A 35 9.31 -0.64 -7.49
C VAL A 35 10.36 -1.26 -8.41
N ASN A 36 10.97 -0.45 -9.26
CA ASN A 36 12.08 -0.84 -10.12
C ASN A 36 13.43 -0.71 -9.38
N ASP A 37 14.54 -0.92 -10.10
CA ASP A 37 15.89 -0.87 -9.53
C ASP A 37 16.29 0.53 -9.05
N GLU A 38 15.63 1.57 -9.56
CA GLU A 38 15.76 2.97 -9.12
C GLU A 38 14.78 3.35 -7.99
N TRP A 39 14.17 2.37 -7.32
CA TRP A 39 13.24 2.57 -6.20
C TRP A 39 12.00 3.41 -6.53
N THR A 40 11.58 3.40 -7.79
CA THR A 40 10.46 4.20 -8.26
C THR A 40 9.53 3.39 -9.17
N THR A 41 8.59 4.08 -9.79
CA THR A 41 7.70 3.58 -10.84
C THR A 41 7.64 4.63 -11.95
N SER A 42 6.88 4.40 -13.02
CA SER A 42 6.58 5.42 -14.03
C SER A 42 5.91 6.70 -13.47
N ARG A 43 5.50 6.70 -12.19
CA ARG A 43 4.95 7.86 -11.47
C ARG A 43 6.00 8.73 -10.76
N GLY A 44 7.27 8.32 -10.69
CA GLY A 44 8.39 9.15 -10.28
C GLY A 44 8.56 9.44 -8.77
N VAL A 45 7.76 8.82 -7.90
CA VAL A 45 7.97 8.92 -6.44
C VAL A 45 9.12 8.01 -6.02
N ASP A 46 10.06 8.53 -5.26
CA ASP A 46 11.20 7.77 -4.71
C ASP A 46 10.80 7.03 -3.41
N TYR A 47 11.01 5.72 -3.40
CA TYR A 47 10.79 4.81 -2.27
C TYR A 47 12.08 4.16 -1.77
N SER A 48 13.25 4.76 -2.03
CA SER A 48 14.54 4.25 -1.56
C SER A 48 14.52 3.90 -0.07
N PRO A 49 15.17 2.81 0.38
CA PRO A 49 15.24 2.46 1.79
C PRO A 49 15.65 3.65 2.67
N GLY A 50 14.95 3.86 3.79
CA GLY A 50 15.15 5.02 4.65
C GLY A 50 14.25 6.23 4.31
N SER A 51 13.70 6.32 3.10
CA SER A 51 12.87 7.46 2.67
C SER A 51 11.47 7.45 3.31
N LYS A 52 10.80 8.60 3.27
CA LYS A 52 9.41 8.79 3.74
C LYS A 52 8.64 9.67 2.74
N PRO A 53 8.27 9.12 1.56
CA PRO A 53 7.64 9.92 0.53
C PRO A 53 6.28 10.47 0.96
N ALA A 54 5.91 11.60 0.37
CA ALA A 54 4.60 12.24 0.49
C ALA A 54 4.13 12.71 -0.90
N CYS A 55 2.82 12.87 -1.08
CA CYS A 55 2.24 13.45 -2.28
C CYS A 55 1.49 14.75 -1.96
N ASN A 56 1.31 15.59 -2.97
CA ASN A 56 0.61 16.88 -2.84
C ASN A 56 -0.82 16.83 -3.42
N ASP A 57 -1.22 15.72 -4.03
CA ASP A 57 -2.46 15.53 -4.77
C ASP A 57 -3.44 14.57 -4.08
N PHE A 58 -3.26 14.32 -2.78
CA PHE A 58 -4.10 13.37 -2.04
C PHE A 58 -5.58 13.72 -2.13
N SER A 59 -6.41 12.73 -2.47
CA SER A 59 -7.86 12.83 -2.55
C SER A 59 -8.50 11.77 -1.65
N ASP A 60 -9.30 12.21 -0.67
CA ASP A 60 -9.96 11.32 0.29
C ASP A 60 -11.24 10.68 -0.28
N THR A 61 -11.06 9.91 -1.36
CA THR A 61 -12.12 9.19 -2.08
C THR A 61 -11.70 7.75 -2.32
N ASP A 62 -12.65 6.84 -2.52
CA ASP A 62 -12.35 5.44 -2.89
C ASP A 62 -11.97 5.26 -4.37
N ALA A 63 -11.89 6.36 -5.13
CA ALA A 63 -11.44 6.36 -6.51
C ALA A 63 -9.92 6.16 -6.63
N CYS A 64 -9.49 5.48 -7.69
CA CYS A 64 -8.08 5.31 -7.99
C CYS A 64 -7.45 6.64 -8.43
N GLY A 65 -6.29 6.98 -7.85
CA GLY A 65 -5.55 8.22 -8.09
C GLY A 65 -5.57 9.15 -6.88
N GLY A 66 -4.76 10.21 -6.92
CA GLY A 66 -4.68 11.22 -5.86
C GLY A 66 -4.19 10.66 -4.53
N GLY A 67 -2.90 10.32 -4.45
CA GLY A 67 -2.32 9.64 -3.29
C GLY A 67 -1.15 8.73 -3.63
N LEU A 68 -0.39 8.33 -2.60
CA LEU A 68 0.56 7.22 -2.69
C LEU A 68 -0.19 5.89 -2.55
N HIS A 69 -0.02 4.98 -3.51
CA HIS A 69 -0.78 3.73 -3.58
C HIS A 69 0.05 2.53 -3.13
N PHE A 70 -0.55 1.70 -2.28
CA PHE A 70 0.09 0.53 -1.65
C PHE A 70 -0.84 -0.69 -1.65
N GLY A 71 -0.25 -1.89 -1.73
CA GLY A 71 -0.95 -3.16 -1.55
C GLY A 71 -0.81 -3.69 -0.11
N PRO A 72 -1.73 -4.55 0.35
CA PRO A 72 -1.62 -5.20 1.66
C PRO A 72 -0.52 -6.27 1.70
N THR A 73 -0.07 -6.77 0.54
CA THR A 73 1.09 -7.67 0.41
C THR A 73 1.95 -7.27 -0.79
N PRO A 74 3.22 -7.72 -0.87
CA PRO A 74 4.05 -7.49 -2.06
C PRO A 74 3.43 -8.06 -3.34
N ALA A 75 2.76 -9.22 -3.28
CA ALA A 75 2.07 -9.81 -4.42
C ALA A 75 0.91 -8.93 -4.94
N HIS A 76 0.15 -8.29 -4.05
CA HIS A 76 -0.86 -7.30 -4.46
C HIS A 76 -0.20 -6.08 -5.10
N ALA A 77 0.92 -5.60 -4.55
CA ALA A 77 1.65 -4.50 -5.15
C ALA A 77 2.21 -4.86 -6.54
N LEU A 78 2.73 -6.08 -6.71
CA LEU A 78 3.23 -6.62 -7.98
C LEU A 78 2.14 -6.66 -9.05
N SER A 79 0.89 -6.99 -8.69
CA SER A 79 -0.23 -7.00 -9.66
C SER A 79 -0.48 -5.64 -10.33
N TYR A 80 -0.02 -4.55 -9.72
CA TYR A 80 -0.14 -3.19 -10.25
C TYR A 80 1.14 -2.67 -10.93
N PHE A 81 2.27 -3.36 -10.77
CA PHE A 81 3.52 -3.03 -11.43
C PHE A 81 4.27 -4.34 -11.75
N PRO A 82 3.81 -5.13 -12.74
CA PRO A 82 4.34 -6.47 -13.01
C PRO A 82 5.82 -6.53 -13.38
N GLU A 83 6.37 -5.41 -13.85
CA GLU A 83 7.79 -5.23 -14.19
C GLU A 83 8.67 -4.87 -12.97
N ALA A 84 8.10 -4.81 -11.76
CA ALA A 84 8.86 -4.53 -10.54
C ALA A 84 10.00 -5.54 -10.32
N THR A 85 11.15 -5.01 -9.93
CA THR A 85 12.32 -5.80 -9.57
C THR A 85 12.52 -5.87 -8.05
N LYS A 86 11.88 -4.96 -7.30
CA LYS A 86 12.05 -4.78 -5.86
C LYS A 86 10.71 -4.50 -5.17
N PHE A 87 10.68 -4.73 -3.86
CA PHE A 87 9.55 -4.38 -3.00
C PHE A 87 10.02 -3.60 -1.78
N VAL A 88 9.17 -2.70 -1.30
CA VAL A 88 9.38 -2.04 -0.02
C VAL A 88 8.16 -2.18 0.87
N ALA A 89 8.41 -2.39 2.16
CA ALA A 89 7.43 -2.17 3.21
C ALA A 89 7.43 -0.69 3.61
N VAL A 90 6.24 -0.12 3.81
CA VAL A 90 6.03 1.26 4.26
C VAL A 90 5.10 1.27 5.45
N GLY A 91 5.23 2.29 6.32
CA GLY A 91 4.24 2.56 7.36
C GLY A 91 3.37 3.74 7.00
N VAL A 92 2.05 3.60 7.07
CA VAL A 92 1.08 4.69 6.87
C VAL A 92 0.12 4.78 8.05
N ARG A 93 -0.36 5.97 8.39
CA ARG A 93 -1.37 6.10 9.46
C ARG A 93 -2.69 5.50 8.98
N VAL A 94 -3.30 4.65 9.81
CA VAL A 94 -4.62 4.08 9.50
C VAL A 94 -5.66 5.20 9.34
N SER A 95 -5.57 6.27 10.15
CA SER A 95 -6.44 7.44 10.04
C SER A 95 -6.29 8.25 8.73
N GLU A 96 -5.22 8.03 7.97
CA GLU A 96 -4.97 8.69 6.68
C GLU A 96 -5.09 7.70 5.50
N LEU A 97 -5.46 6.45 5.78
CA LEU A 97 -5.52 5.37 4.80
C LEU A 97 -6.91 5.33 4.16
N ARG A 98 -6.94 5.24 2.84
CA ARG A 98 -8.18 5.12 2.07
C ARG A 98 -8.15 3.89 1.18
N PRO A 99 -8.93 2.83 1.49
CA PRO A 99 -9.13 1.70 0.60
C PRO A 99 -9.67 2.13 -0.77
N ILE A 100 -9.20 1.48 -1.84
CA ILE A 100 -9.67 1.71 -3.21
C ILE A 100 -10.36 0.43 -3.69
N ASN A 101 -11.55 0.59 -4.29
CA ASN A 101 -12.35 -0.51 -4.82
C ASN A 101 -12.03 -0.80 -6.30
N GLY A 102 -12.40 -1.99 -6.79
CA GLY A 102 -12.42 -2.30 -8.23
C GLY A 102 -11.14 -2.91 -8.81
N GLY A 103 -10.41 -3.74 -8.04
CA GLY A 103 -9.26 -4.50 -8.53
C GLY A 103 -8.58 -5.30 -7.43
N PRO A 104 -7.34 -5.80 -7.64
CA PRO A 104 -6.52 -6.34 -6.56
C PRO A 104 -6.49 -5.39 -5.36
N ALA A 105 -6.50 -5.91 -4.14
CA ALA A 105 -6.59 -5.08 -2.94
C ALA A 105 -5.48 -4.01 -2.91
N LYS A 106 -5.87 -2.74 -2.74
CA LYS A 106 -4.96 -1.62 -2.53
C LYS A 106 -5.64 -0.50 -1.74
N ALA A 107 -4.81 0.36 -1.16
CA ALA A 107 -5.23 1.58 -0.51
C ALA A 107 -4.29 2.73 -0.89
N LYS A 108 -4.72 3.97 -0.64
CA LYS A 108 -3.91 5.17 -0.82
C LYS A 108 -3.78 5.97 0.48
N ALA A 109 -2.67 6.69 0.60
CA ALA A 109 -2.39 7.58 1.72
C ALA A 109 -1.63 8.83 1.22
N PRO A 110 -1.67 9.95 1.95
CA PRO A 110 -0.95 11.16 1.57
C PRO A 110 0.56 11.05 1.78
N ARG A 111 1.01 10.20 2.71
CA ARG A 111 2.42 10.11 3.10
C ARG A 111 2.76 8.81 3.82
N VAL A 112 4.04 8.48 3.77
CA VAL A 112 4.68 7.42 4.55
C VAL A 112 5.21 8.01 5.87
N VAL A 113 4.95 7.34 6.99
CA VAL A 113 5.35 7.79 8.35
C VAL A 113 6.43 6.92 8.99
N SER A 114 6.57 5.66 8.56
CA SER A 114 7.72 4.80 8.87
C SER A 114 8.59 4.65 7.64
N ALA A 115 9.91 4.73 7.80
CA ALA A 115 10.85 4.69 6.68
C ALA A 115 10.62 3.46 5.78
N CYS A 116 10.78 3.62 4.47
CA CYS A 116 10.75 2.51 3.52
C CYS A 116 11.83 1.48 3.89
N VAL A 117 11.48 0.20 3.84
CA VAL A 117 12.40 -0.92 4.09
C VAL A 117 12.31 -1.88 2.91
N GLU A 118 13.43 -2.26 2.30
CA GLU A 118 13.43 -3.28 1.24
C GLU A 118 12.98 -4.63 1.81
N VAL A 119 12.07 -5.29 1.09
CA VAL A 119 11.57 -6.61 1.43
C VAL A 119 11.53 -7.52 0.22
N ASP A 120 11.53 -8.83 0.45
CA ASP A 120 11.28 -9.82 -0.57
C ASP A 120 9.77 -9.91 -0.92
N ILE A 121 9.43 -10.79 -1.87
CA ILE A 121 8.05 -11.04 -2.30
C ILE A 121 7.14 -11.57 -1.17
N HIS A 122 7.72 -12.07 -0.08
CA HIS A 122 7.01 -12.56 1.10
C HIS A 122 6.90 -11.50 2.21
N GLY A 123 7.42 -10.29 1.97
CA GLY A 123 7.38 -9.18 2.93
C GLY A 123 8.43 -9.29 4.03
N LYS A 124 9.44 -10.15 3.86
CA LYS A 124 10.58 -10.27 4.77
C LYS A 124 11.67 -9.29 4.35
N GLU A 125 12.24 -8.57 5.31
CA GLU A 125 13.35 -7.65 5.08
C GLU A 125 14.55 -8.32 4.39
N VAL A 126 15.10 -7.63 3.40
CA VAL A 126 16.32 -8.01 2.69
C VAL A 126 17.49 -7.28 3.37
N THR A 127 18.41 -8.04 3.96
CA THR A 127 19.65 -7.57 4.61
C THR A 127 20.87 -7.89 3.77
#